data_AF-A0A930K0E0-F1
#
_entry.id   AF-A0A930K0E0-F1
#
_cell.length_a   1.000
_cell.length_b   1.000
_cell.length_c   1.000
_cell.angle_alpha   90.00
_cell.angle_beta   90.00
_cell.angle_gamma   90.00
#
_symmetry.space_group_name_H-M   'P 1'
#
loop_
_entity.id
_entity.type
_entity.pdbx_description
1 polymer ?
#
loop_
_entity_poly.entity_id
_entity_poly.type
_entity_poly.pdbx_seq_one_letter_code
_entity_poly.pdbx_strand_id
1 'polypeptide(L)'
;MITTGNKKRILDAIVANRKNYPSDAKHASVLGISPSVYNGLKKGQIEKALSDANWVSIARRLDVSLRERIEWKGAQTETFKYISLQMEACQERSLSVILCDLPNIGKTYTARWYVNEHRNAIYVDCSQVKTKRALVKKIAQEFGVDISGKYQETYEDLVYYLRSMERPLIVLDEAGDLQYDAFLELKALWNATEMCCGWYMMGADGLRSKINRMLEHQKVGYAEIFSRYGGKYSRVTPDHEEDRRQFLLEQARAVASVNAPSGTDIGQIVRKSGGGLRRVYTEIEKLKKGS
;
A
#
# COMPACT_ATOMS: atom_id res chain seq x y z
N MET A 1 -14.64 20.06 11.75
CA MET A 1 -15.91 19.39 11.46
C MET A 1 -15.84 18.80 10.06
N ILE A 2 -16.21 17.54 9.85
CA ILE A 2 -16.19 16.93 8.51
C ILE A 2 -17.37 17.43 7.66
N THR A 3 -17.10 17.85 6.42
CA THR A 3 -18.14 18.38 5.52
C THR A 3 -19.04 17.27 4.98
N THR A 4 -20.26 17.63 4.57
CA THR A 4 -21.18 16.71 3.89
C THR A 4 -20.59 16.13 2.60
N GLY A 5 -19.84 16.94 1.84
CA GLY A 5 -19.10 16.48 0.65
C GLY A 5 -18.06 15.41 0.99
N ASN A 6 -17.30 15.59 2.08
CA ASN A 6 -16.36 14.57 2.56
C ASN A 6 -17.07 13.28 2.95
N LYS A 7 -18.21 13.35 3.66
CA LYS A 7 -19.00 12.16 4.04
C LYS A 7 -19.49 11.38 2.81
N LYS A 8 -19.96 12.07 1.76
CA LYS A 8 -20.38 11.44 0.49
C LYS A 8 -19.21 10.70 -0.18
N ARG A 9 -18.05 11.35 -0.31
CA ARG A 9 -16.85 10.72 -0.89
C ARG A 9 -16.39 9.48 -0.10
N ILE A 10 -16.50 9.53 1.23
CA ILE A 10 -16.19 8.37 2.06
C ILE A 10 -17.22 7.26 1.83
N LEU A 11 -18.50 7.60 1.70
CA LEU A 11 -19.54 6.62 1.41
C LEU A 11 -19.32 5.91 0.06
N ASP A 12 -18.99 6.67 -0.99
CA ASP A 12 -18.67 6.12 -2.30
C ASP A 12 -17.46 5.16 -2.21
N ALA A 13 -16.44 5.53 -1.43
CA ALA A 13 -15.29 4.67 -1.17
C ALA A 13 -15.66 3.39 -0.40
N ILE A 14 -16.56 3.46 0.60
CA ILE A 14 -17.07 2.27 1.31
C ILE A 14 -17.76 1.33 0.31
N VAL A 15 -18.61 1.86 -0.56
CA VAL A 15 -19.36 1.08 -1.55
C VAL A 15 -18.40 0.41 -2.54
N ALA A 16 -17.43 1.16 -3.07
CA ALA A 16 -16.43 0.65 -4.01
C ALA A 16 -15.54 -0.43 -3.37
N ASN A 17 -15.10 -0.23 -2.13
CA ASN A 17 -14.18 -1.14 -1.43
C ASN A 17 -14.87 -2.42 -0.95
N ARG A 18 -16.20 -2.43 -0.81
CA ARG A 18 -16.96 -3.61 -0.36
C ARG A 18 -16.73 -4.84 -1.24
N LYS A 19 -16.48 -4.69 -2.54
CA LYS A 19 -16.22 -5.82 -3.46
C LYS A 19 -15.04 -6.70 -3.02
N ASN A 20 -14.14 -6.16 -2.20
CA ASN A 20 -12.92 -6.83 -1.74
C ASN A 20 -13.10 -7.69 -0.48
N TYR A 21 -14.30 -7.74 0.09
CA TYR A 21 -14.59 -8.48 1.32
C TYR A 21 -15.63 -9.59 1.09
N PRO A 22 -15.63 -10.67 1.89
CA PRO A 22 -16.60 -11.75 1.74
C PRO A 22 -18.01 -11.35 2.17
N SER A 23 -18.14 -10.51 3.21
CA SER A 23 -19.43 -10.11 3.79
C SER A 23 -19.45 -8.64 4.22
N ASP A 24 -20.66 -8.07 4.34
CA ASP A 24 -20.86 -6.71 4.90
C ASP A 24 -20.34 -6.65 6.34
N ALA A 25 -20.56 -7.71 7.12
CA ALA A 25 -20.07 -7.81 8.51
C ALA A 25 -18.54 -7.78 8.59
N LYS A 26 -17.84 -8.48 7.68
CA LYS A 26 -16.37 -8.46 7.67
C LYS A 26 -15.85 -7.08 7.28
N HIS A 27 -16.45 -6.45 6.26
CA HIS A 27 -16.06 -5.10 5.87
C HIS A 27 -16.33 -4.09 7.01
N ALA A 28 -17.46 -4.20 7.71
CA ALA A 28 -17.77 -3.35 8.87
C ALA A 28 -16.74 -3.50 10.00
N SER A 29 -16.35 -4.74 10.33
CA SER A 29 -15.29 -5.03 11.32
C SER A 29 -13.96 -4.39 10.94
N VAL A 30 -13.56 -4.52 9.66
CA VAL A 30 -12.38 -3.85 9.11
C VAL A 30 -12.56 -2.33 9.22
N LEU A 31 -13.70 -1.75 8.88
CA LEU A 31 -13.91 -0.29 9.05
C LEU A 31 -13.99 0.15 10.52
N GLY A 32 -14.01 -0.77 11.49
CA GLY A 32 -14.10 -0.48 12.92
C GLY A 32 -15.48 0.02 13.34
N ILE A 33 -16.54 -0.42 12.64
CA ILE A 33 -17.93 -0.01 12.89
C ILE A 33 -18.86 -1.23 13.03
N SER A 34 -20.01 -1.04 13.67
CA SER A 34 -20.98 -2.12 13.84
C SER A 34 -21.71 -2.45 12.53
N PRO A 35 -22.20 -3.69 12.35
CA PRO A 35 -23.00 -4.05 11.17
C PRO A 35 -24.26 -3.18 11.00
N SER A 36 -24.87 -2.74 12.10
CA SER A 36 -26.03 -1.84 12.07
C SER A 36 -25.68 -0.48 11.47
N VAL A 37 -24.57 0.13 11.94
CA VAL A 37 -24.09 1.41 11.40
C VAL A 37 -23.71 1.27 9.93
N TYR A 38 -23.01 0.19 9.57
CA TYR A 38 -22.63 -0.10 8.19
C TYR A 38 -23.86 -0.17 7.25
N ASN A 39 -24.92 -0.87 7.67
CA ASN A 39 -26.17 -0.97 6.91
C ASN A 39 -26.87 0.40 6.75
N GLY A 40 -26.82 1.25 7.78
CA GLY A 40 -27.31 2.62 7.70
C GLY A 40 -26.52 3.45 6.67
N LEU A 41 -25.19 3.39 6.73
CA LEU A 41 -24.30 4.06 5.76
C LEU A 41 -24.62 3.60 4.33
N LYS A 42 -24.75 2.29 4.10
CA LYS A 42 -25.07 1.71 2.78
C LYS A 42 -26.41 2.22 2.21
N LYS A 43 -27.35 2.59 3.07
CA LYS A 43 -28.64 3.21 2.70
C LYS A 43 -28.57 4.73 2.54
N GLY A 44 -27.38 5.32 2.61
CA GLY A 44 -27.16 6.76 2.45
C GLY A 44 -27.29 7.58 3.74
N GLN A 45 -27.40 6.94 4.91
CA GLN A 45 -27.53 7.67 6.18
C GLN A 45 -26.17 8.26 6.60
N ILE A 46 -26.01 9.58 6.47
CA ILE A 46 -24.77 10.29 6.82
C ILE A 46 -24.93 11.26 8.00
N GLU A 47 -26.16 11.63 8.34
CA GLU A 47 -26.47 12.51 9.45
C GLU A 47 -26.49 11.73 10.76
N LYS A 48 -25.68 12.15 11.74
CA LYS A 48 -25.53 11.52 13.06
C LYS A 48 -25.17 10.02 13.04
N ALA A 49 -24.85 9.45 11.88
CA ALA A 49 -24.50 8.03 11.72
C ALA A 49 -23.17 7.66 12.38
N LEU A 50 -22.21 8.59 12.39
CA LEU A 50 -20.88 8.42 12.95
C LEU A 50 -20.38 9.73 13.55
N SER A 51 -19.51 9.64 14.55
CA SER A 51 -18.71 10.76 15.04
C SER A 51 -17.73 11.24 13.96
N ASP A 52 -17.31 12.51 14.04
CA ASP A 52 -16.28 13.06 13.15
C ASP A 52 -14.99 12.23 13.21
N ALA A 53 -14.61 11.74 14.39
CA ALA A 53 -13.44 10.88 14.57
C ALA A 53 -13.56 9.56 13.80
N ASN A 54 -14.74 8.92 13.81
CA ASN A 54 -14.97 7.68 13.07
C ASN A 54 -14.97 7.93 11.55
N TRP A 55 -15.55 9.03 11.09
CA TRP A 55 -15.46 9.41 9.68
C TRP A 55 -14.01 9.61 9.23
N VAL A 56 -13.21 10.31 10.03
CA VAL A 56 -11.77 10.50 9.75
C VAL A 56 -11.02 9.17 9.74
N SER A 57 -11.34 8.27 10.66
CA SER A 57 -10.75 6.93 10.72
C SER A 57 -11.01 6.13 9.45
N ILE A 58 -12.27 6.10 8.99
CA ILE A 58 -12.66 5.43 7.74
C ILE A 58 -11.99 6.10 6.53
N ALA A 59 -12.00 7.44 6.47
CA ALA A 59 -11.36 8.17 5.38
C ALA A 59 -9.86 7.83 5.26
N ARG A 60 -9.14 7.81 6.39
CA ARG A 60 -7.74 7.40 6.44
C ARG A 60 -7.53 5.97 5.94
N ARG A 61 -8.45 5.06 6.30
CA ARG A 61 -8.36 3.64 5.94
C ARG A 61 -8.61 3.39 4.47
N LEU A 62 -9.56 4.11 3.88
CA LEU A 62 -9.92 4.03 2.46
C LEU A 62 -9.10 4.99 1.57
N ASP A 63 -8.06 5.62 2.12
CA ASP A 63 -7.23 6.64 1.47
C ASP A 63 -8.01 7.81 0.84
N VAL A 64 -9.15 8.16 1.45
CA VAL A 64 -9.99 9.28 1.01
C VAL A 64 -9.45 10.58 1.59
N SER A 65 -8.93 11.45 0.72
CA SER A 65 -8.46 12.77 1.13
C SER A 65 -9.62 13.67 1.57
N LEU A 66 -9.58 14.12 2.83
CA LEU A 66 -10.54 15.07 3.39
C LEU A 66 -10.32 16.53 2.95
N ARG A 67 -9.18 16.79 2.30
CA ARG A 67 -8.89 18.08 1.68
C ARG A 67 -9.33 18.04 0.22
N GLU A 68 -9.70 19.19 -0.31
CA GLU A 68 -9.84 19.35 -1.76
C GLU A 68 -8.46 19.13 -2.39
N ARG A 69 -8.36 18.06 -3.17
CA ARG A 69 -7.21 17.74 -4.01
C ARG A 69 -7.71 17.62 -5.43
N ILE A 70 -6.84 17.93 -6.38
CA ILE A 70 -7.12 17.62 -7.78
C ILE A 70 -7.40 16.12 -7.90
N GLU A 71 -8.42 15.78 -8.69
CA GLU A 71 -8.63 14.38 -9.06
C GLU A 71 -7.38 13.87 -9.77
N TRP A 72 -6.90 12.69 -9.34
CA TRP A 72 -5.68 12.09 -9.83
C TRP A 72 -5.94 10.68 -10.35
N LYS A 73 -5.74 10.49 -11.65
CA LYS A 73 -5.97 9.24 -12.37
C LYS A 73 -4.70 8.40 -12.40
N GLY A 74 -4.84 7.10 -12.19
CA GLY A 74 -3.75 6.14 -12.33
C GLY A 74 -3.31 6.01 -13.79
N ALA A 75 -2.00 5.92 -14.00
CA ALA A 75 -1.42 5.71 -15.33
C ALA A 75 -0.76 4.33 -15.40
N GLN A 76 -0.87 3.68 -16.57
CA GLN A 76 -0.27 2.38 -16.84
C GLN A 76 1.22 2.52 -17.19
N THR A 77 2.02 2.90 -16.21
CA THR A 77 3.47 3.04 -16.38
C THR A 77 4.19 1.68 -16.27
N GLU A 78 5.42 1.56 -16.77
CA GLU A 78 6.16 0.29 -16.64
C GLU A 78 6.41 -0.10 -15.17
N THR A 79 6.64 0.86 -14.27
CA THR A 79 6.72 0.57 -12.83
C THR A 79 5.40 0.01 -12.30
N PHE A 80 4.27 0.59 -12.73
CA PHE A 80 2.96 0.09 -12.33
C PHE A 80 2.74 -1.35 -12.80
N LYS A 81 2.99 -1.63 -14.09
CA LYS A 81 2.83 -2.98 -14.66
C LYS A 81 3.72 -4.00 -13.96
N TYR A 82 5.01 -3.67 -13.79
CA TYR A 82 5.99 -4.56 -13.18
C TYR A 82 5.62 -4.95 -11.74
N ILE A 83 5.34 -3.96 -10.89
CA ILE A 83 5.03 -4.23 -9.48
C ILE A 83 3.68 -4.94 -9.34
N SER A 84 2.67 -4.57 -10.14
CA SER A 84 1.37 -5.26 -10.15
C SER A 84 1.51 -6.74 -10.51
N LEU A 85 2.28 -7.06 -11.55
CA LEU A 85 2.53 -8.45 -11.95
C LEU A 85 3.27 -9.25 -10.87
N GLN A 86 4.22 -8.62 -10.17
CA GLN A 86 4.89 -9.29 -9.06
C GLN A 86 3.96 -9.53 -7.86
N MET A 87 3.12 -8.55 -7.51
CA MET A 87 2.13 -8.72 -6.43
C MET A 87 1.09 -9.78 -6.77
N GLU A 88 0.65 -9.84 -8.03
CA GLU A 88 -0.22 -10.90 -8.55
C GLU A 88 0.43 -12.27 -8.39
N ALA A 89 1.68 -12.44 -8.84
CA ALA A 89 2.42 -13.69 -8.66
C ALA A 89 2.61 -14.05 -7.17
N CYS A 90 2.92 -13.07 -6.32
CA CYS A 90 3.00 -13.25 -4.86
C CYS A 90 1.69 -13.75 -4.28
N GLN A 91 0.57 -13.14 -4.68
CA GLN A 91 -0.74 -13.46 -4.16
C GLN A 91 -1.23 -14.84 -4.63
N GLU A 92 -1.13 -15.12 -5.93
CA GLU A 92 -1.66 -16.35 -6.51
C GLU A 92 -0.92 -17.60 -6.06
N ARG A 93 0.39 -17.47 -5.82
CA ARG A 93 1.30 -18.61 -5.59
C ARG A 93 1.93 -18.57 -4.20
N SER A 94 1.47 -17.67 -3.33
CA SER A 94 2.01 -17.46 -1.98
C SER A 94 3.54 -17.24 -1.99
N LEU A 95 4.03 -16.51 -3.00
CA LEU A 95 5.46 -16.20 -3.15
C LEU A 95 5.84 -14.97 -2.35
N SER A 96 7.15 -14.82 -2.11
CA SER A 96 7.71 -13.69 -1.40
C SER A 96 8.74 -12.98 -2.27
N VAL A 97 8.61 -11.66 -2.39
CA VAL A 97 9.48 -10.82 -3.22
C VAL A 97 9.90 -9.59 -2.45
N ILE A 98 11.18 -9.21 -2.57
CA ILE A 98 11.69 -7.91 -2.15
C ILE A 98 12.01 -7.03 -3.37
N LEU A 99 11.46 -5.82 -3.38
CA LEU A 99 11.70 -4.77 -4.38
C LEU A 99 12.48 -3.61 -3.75
N CYS A 100 13.70 -3.37 -4.23
CA CYS A 100 14.49 -2.20 -3.84
C CYS A 100 14.80 -1.37 -5.09
N ASP A 101 14.15 -0.22 -5.21
CA ASP A 101 14.26 0.63 -6.40
C ASP A 101 14.15 2.12 -6.03
N LEU A 102 14.43 3.00 -7.00
CA LEU A 102 14.46 4.45 -6.81
C LEU A 102 13.19 4.99 -6.16
N PRO A 103 13.30 6.02 -5.32
CA PRO A 103 12.14 6.78 -4.89
C PRO A 103 11.48 7.47 -6.10
N ASN A 104 10.22 7.87 -5.96
CA ASN A 104 9.53 8.73 -6.93
C ASN A 104 9.24 8.10 -8.32
N ILE A 105 9.22 6.77 -8.42
CA ILE A 105 8.83 6.04 -9.65
C ILE A 105 7.40 5.45 -9.59
N GLY A 106 6.67 5.67 -8.48
CA GLY A 106 5.27 5.24 -8.36
C GLY A 106 5.03 3.96 -7.56
N LYS A 107 6.05 3.37 -6.92
CA LYS A 107 5.93 2.11 -6.17
C LYS A 107 4.77 2.09 -5.18
N THR A 108 4.74 3.04 -4.23
CA THR A 108 3.70 3.15 -3.20
C THR A 108 2.30 3.34 -3.79
N TYR A 109 2.20 4.10 -4.90
CA TYR A 109 0.92 4.29 -5.58
C TYR A 109 0.40 2.97 -6.14
N THR A 110 1.27 2.20 -6.81
CA THR A 110 0.93 0.88 -7.34
C THR A 110 0.51 -0.09 -6.24
N ALA A 111 1.24 -0.14 -5.13
CA ALA A 111 0.91 -0.98 -3.99
C ALA A 111 -0.49 -0.68 -3.43
N ARG A 112 -0.79 0.59 -3.19
CA ARG A 112 -2.11 1.02 -2.72
C ARG A 112 -3.22 0.72 -3.71
N TRP A 113 -2.97 0.95 -5.00
CA TRP A 113 -3.92 0.64 -6.05
C TRP A 113 -4.23 -0.86 -6.08
N TYR A 114 -3.18 -1.70 -6.03
CA TYR A 114 -3.34 -3.15 -6.11
C TYR A 114 -4.20 -3.69 -4.96
N VAL A 115 -3.91 -3.31 -3.71
CA VAL A 115 -4.70 -3.79 -2.55
C VAL A 115 -6.14 -3.27 -2.56
N ASN A 116 -6.39 -2.12 -3.20
CA ASN A 116 -7.74 -1.60 -3.38
C ASN A 116 -8.53 -2.33 -4.48
N GLU A 117 -7.88 -3.05 -5.37
CA GLU A 117 -8.52 -3.79 -6.46
C GLU A 117 -8.55 -5.31 -6.24
N HIS A 118 -7.83 -5.83 -5.24
CA HIS A 118 -7.72 -7.25 -4.98
C HIS A 118 -8.22 -7.63 -3.58
N ARG A 119 -8.97 -8.73 -3.51
CA ARG A 119 -9.40 -9.34 -2.25
C ARG A 119 -8.20 -9.83 -1.46
N ASN A 120 -8.34 -9.91 -0.13
CA ASN A 120 -7.36 -10.55 0.75
C ASN A 120 -5.93 -9.96 0.68
N ALA A 121 -5.78 -8.76 0.11
CA ALA A 121 -4.53 -8.05 0.03
C ALA A 121 -4.54 -6.84 0.98
N ILE A 122 -3.46 -6.63 1.73
CA ILE A 122 -3.34 -5.50 2.65
C ILE A 122 -2.07 -4.70 2.37
N TYR A 123 -2.15 -3.40 2.62
CA TYR A 123 -1.01 -2.47 2.55
C TYR A 123 -0.60 -2.01 3.94
N VAL A 124 0.69 -2.10 4.23
CA VAL A 124 1.29 -1.66 5.49
C VAL A 124 2.43 -0.69 5.19
N ASP A 125 2.24 0.55 5.62
CA ASP A 125 3.30 1.57 5.64
C ASP A 125 4.18 1.36 6.88
N CYS A 126 5.33 0.70 6.70
CA CYS A 126 6.23 0.36 7.78
C CYS A 126 6.87 1.59 8.45
N SER A 127 6.90 2.75 7.78
CA SER A 127 7.36 4.00 8.39
C SER A 127 6.47 4.45 9.56
N GLN A 128 5.20 4.02 9.56
CA GLN A 128 4.21 4.33 10.59
C GLN A 128 4.12 3.26 11.68
N VAL A 129 4.67 2.06 11.46
CA VAL A 129 4.55 0.89 12.35
C VAL A 129 5.89 0.20 12.60
N LYS A 130 6.87 0.99 13.07
CA LYS A 130 8.27 0.58 13.14
C LYS A 130 8.57 -0.58 14.12
N THR A 131 7.73 -0.80 15.14
CA THR A 131 7.99 -1.77 16.23
C THR A 131 7.27 -3.11 16.00
N LYS A 132 7.75 -4.20 16.62
CA LYS A 132 7.10 -5.52 16.59
C LYS A 132 5.59 -5.46 16.89
N ARG A 133 5.22 -4.78 17.99
CA ARG A 133 3.83 -4.69 18.44
C ARG A 133 2.96 -3.87 17.48
N ALA A 134 3.47 -2.73 17.00
CA ALA A 134 2.73 -1.88 16.08
C ALA A 134 2.48 -2.58 14.74
N LEU A 135 3.49 -3.28 14.23
CA LEU A 135 3.41 -4.01 12.96
C LEU A 135 2.35 -5.11 13.00
N VAL A 136 2.42 -6.02 13.99
CA VAL A 136 1.47 -7.13 14.10
C VAL A 136 0.05 -6.63 14.33
N LYS A 137 -0.14 -5.64 15.21
CA LYS A 137 -1.47 -5.04 15.42
C LYS A 137 -2.02 -4.41 14.14
N LYS A 138 -1.18 -3.76 13.34
CA LYS A 138 -1.59 -3.17 12.07
C LYS A 138 -2.01 -4.23 11.06
N ILE A 139 -1.23 -5.30 10.90
CA ILE A 139 -1.57 -6.43 10.01
C ILE A 139 -2.89 -7.08 10.46
N ALA A 140 -3.00 -7.44 11.74
CA ALA A 140 -4.22 -8.01 12.33
C ALA A 140 -5.44 -7.12 12.09
N GLN A 141 -5.31 -5.82 12.36
CA GLN A 141 -6.37 -4.85 12.10
C GLN A 141 -6.76 -4.80 10.63
N GLU A 142 -5.81 -4.86 9.68
CA GLU A 142 -6.10 -4.86 8.24
C GLU A 142 -6.87 -6.09 7.77
N PHE A 143 -6.59 -7.26 8.36
CA PHE A 143 -7.38 -8.46 8.15
C PHE A 143 -8.67 -8.51 8.98
N GLY A 144 -8.98 -7.47 9.78
CA GLY A 144 -10.17 -7.43 10.64
C GLY A 144 -10.15 -8.51 11.73
N VAL A 145 -8.97 -8.78 12.28
CA VAL A 145 -8.74 -9.58 13.49
C VAL A 145 -8.81 -8.64 14.69
N ASP A 146 -9.40 -9.09 15.80
CA ASP A 146 -9.48 -8.28 17.01
C ASP A 146 -8.09 -8.07 17.64
N ILE A 147 -7.86 -6.85 18.12
CA ILE A 147 -6.58 -6.39 18.70
C ILE A 147 -6.72 -5.94 20.17
N SER A 148 -7.89 -6.18 20.76
CA SER A 148 -8.22 -5.81 22.15
C SER A 148 -7.50 -6.69 23.19
N GLY A 149 -7.19 -7.93 22.81
CA GLY A 149 -6.54 -8.92 23.66
C GLY A 149 -5.03 -8.72 23.87
N LYS A 150 -4.40 -9.72 24.46
CA LYS A 150 -2.95 -9.75 24.64
C LYS A 150 -2.26 -9.91 23.28
N TYR A 151 -1.01 -9.45 23.21
CA TYR A 151 -0.20 -9.58 21.99
C TYR A 151 -0.16 -11.01 21.43
N GLN A 152 0.01 -12.00 22.31
CA GLN A 152 0.10 -13.40 21.92
C GLN A 152 -1.20 -13.93 21.30
N GLU A 153 -2.35 -13.57 21.89
CA GLU A 153 -3.68 -13.93 21.38
C GLU A 153 -3.88 -13.30 19.99
N THR A 154 -3.59 -12.00 19.83
CA THR A 154 -3.66 -11.32 18.52
C THR A 154 -2.74 -11.98 17.47
N TYR A 155 -1.55 -12.43 17.88
CA TYR A 155 -0.61 -13.10 16.99
C TYR A 155 -1.15 -14.47 16.53
N GLU A 156 -1.62 -15.28 17.47
CA GLU A 156 -2.19 -16.60 17.20
C GLU A 156 -3.44 -16.51 16.30
N ASP A 157 -4.34 -15.58 16.61
CA ASP A 157 -5.53 -15.32 15.80
C ASP A 157 -5.17 -14.84 14.39
N LEU A 158 -4.18 -13.95 14.25
CA LEU A 158 -3.69 -13.50 12.95
C LEU A 158 -3.14 -14.68 12.13
N VAL A 159 -2.30 -15.52 12.73
CA VAL A 159 -1.74 -16.69 12.04
C VAL A 159 -2.84 -17.65 11.61
N TYR A 160 -3.77 -17.98 12.52
CA TYR A 160 -4.91 -18.85 12.19
C TYR A 160 -5.73 -18.28 11.03
N TYR A 161 -6.01 -16.98 11.06
CA TYR A 161 -6.79 -16.31 10.03
C TYR A 161 -6.09 -16.30 8.67
N LEU A 162 -4.79 -15.98 8.63
CA LEU A 162 -3.99 -15.99 7.40
C LEU A 162 -3.93 -17.38 6.77
N ARG A 163 -3.78 -18.43 7.58
CA ARG A 163 -3.73 -19.83 7.09
C ARG A 163 -5.08 -20.32 6.55
N SER A 164 -6.18 -19.73 7.01
CA SER A 164 -7.54 -20.10 6.62
C SER A 164 -8.08 -19.28 5.45
N MET A 165 -7.37 -18.21 5.06
CA MET A 165 -7.76 -17.31 3.99
C MET A 165 -7.27 -17.80 2.64
N GLU A 166 -8.08 -17.61 1.59
CA GLU A 166 -7.64 -17.87 0.23
C GLU A 166 -6.67 -16.78 -0.24
N ARG A 167 -5.43 -17.17 -0.56
CA ARG A 167 -4.44 -16.31 -1.22
C ARG A 167 -4.28 -14.91 -0.55
N PRO A 168 -4.01 -14.83 0.76
CA PRO A 168 -3.70 -13.55 1.39
C PRO A 168 -2.39 -12.97 0.87
N LEU A 169 -2.34 -11.64 0.75
CA LEU A 169 -1.13 -10.89 0.38
C LEU A 169 -0.87 -9.80 1.42
N ILE A 170 0.36 -9.74 1.92
CA ILE A 170 0.83 -8.64 2.78
C ILE A 170 1.87 -7.83 2.01
N VAL A 171 1.54 -6.56 1.74
CA VAL A 171 2.46 -5.59 1.13
C VAL A 171 3.08 -4.71 2.22
N LEU A 172 4.41 -4.77 2.36
CA LEU A 172 5.22 -4.02 3.33
C LEU A 172 5.98 -2.91 2.60
N ASP A 173 5.47 -1.68 2.67
CA ASP A 173 6.09 -0.50 2.06
C ASP A 173 6.96 0.27 3.05
N GLU A 174 8.02 0.91 2.55
CA GLU A 174 9.06 1.56 3.37
C GLU A 174 9.65 0.62 4.44
N ALA A 175 9.82 -0.67 4.12
CA ALA A 175 10.26 -1.69 5.08
C ALA A 175 11.65 -1.42 5.69
N GLY A 176 12.44 -0.51 5.09
CA GLY A 176 13.71 -0.03 5.63
C GLY A 176 13.58 0.59 7.03
N ASP A 177 12.41 1.13 7.38
CA ASP A 177 12.15 1.80 8.65
C ASP A 177 11.87 0.85 9.83
N LEU A 178 11.60 -0.43 9.59
CA LEU A 178 11.27 -1.39 10.65
C LEU A 178 12.43 -1.59 11.61
N GLN A 179 12.15 -1.67 12.90
CA GLN A 179 13.13 -2.03 13.91
C GLN A 179 13.53 -3.52 13.81
N TYR A 180 14.64 -3.87 14.43
CA TYR A 180 15.20 -5.21 14.34
C TYR A 180 14.25 -6.30 14.88
N ASP A 181 13.58 -6.04 16.00
CA ASP A 181 12.58 -6.92 16.58
C ASP A 181 11.38 -7.14 15.65
N ALA A 182 10.96 -6.11 14.91
CA ALA A 182 9.92 -6.20 13.90
C ALA A 182 10.35 -7.08 12.70
N PHE A 183 11.62 -7.02 12.28
CA PHE A 183 12.16 -7.93 11.26
C PHE A 183 12.14 -9.39 11.73
N LEU A 184 12.54 -9.67 12.98
CA LEU A 184 12.46 -11.03 13.53
C LEU A 184 11.02 -11.52 13.58
N GLU A 185 10.07 -10.64 13.91
CA GLU A 185 8.65 -10.99 13.90
C GLU A 185 8.12 -11.28 12.50
N LEU A 186 8.54 -10.51 11.48
CA LEU A 186 8.20 -10.80 10.09
C LEU A 186 8.72 -12.17 9.66
N LYS A 187 9.94 -12.55 10.08
CA LYS A 187 10.46 -13.89 9.88
C LYS A 187 9.54 -14.95 10.51
N ALA A 188 9.09 -14.72 11.75
CA ALA A 188 8.24 -15.66 12.47
C ALA A 188 6.86 -15.80 11.81
N LEU A 189 6.23 -14.68 11.43
CA LEU A 189 4.97 -14.67 10.71
C LEU A 189 5.08 -15.34 9.34
N TRP A 190 6.15 -15.07 8.60
CA TRP A 190 6.42 -15.72 7.33
C TRP A 190 6.47 -17.25 7.51
N ASN A 191 7.24 -17.75 8.49
CA ASN A 191 7.31 -19.20 8.77
C ASN A 191 5.95 -19.79 9.13
N ALA A 192 5.18 -19.09 9.96
CA ALA A 192 3.86 -19.53 10.39
C ALA A 192 2.84 -19.56 9.24
N THR A 193 3.11 -18.84 8.15
CA THR A 193 2.22 -18.66 6.99
C THR A 193 2.86 -19.11 5.68
N GLU A 194 3.91 -19.92 5.77
CA GLU A 194 4.63 -20.46 4.62
C GLU A 194 3.67 -21.24 3.71
N MET A 195 3.78 -21.00 2.40
CA MET A 195 2.87 -21.51 1.35
C MET A 195 1.39 -21.11 1.50
N CYS A 196 1.03 -20.29 2.48
CA CYS A 196 -0.32 -19.78 2.65
C CYS A 196 -0.41 -18.31 2.23
N CYS A 197 0.56 -17.47 2.63
CA CYS A 197 0.53 -16.04 2.42
C CYS A 197 1.59 -15.57 1.42
N GLY A 198 1.19 -14.73 0.46
CA GLY A 198 2.10 -13.95 -0.35
C GLY A 198 2.67 -12.78 0.45
N TRP A 199 3.94 -12.47 0.23
CA TRP A 199 4.62 -11.34 0.89
C TRP A 199 5.33 -10.45 -0.14
N TYR A 200 5.02 -9.17 -0.13
CA TYR A 200 5.67 -8.20 -1.02
C TYR A 200 6.33 -7.11 -0.19
N MET A 201 7.64 -7.19 -0.02
CA MET A 201 8.42 -6.19 0.69
C MET A 201 9.01 -5.19 -0.30
N MET A 202 8.88 -3.89 0.00
CA MET A 202 9.39 -2.85 -0.89
C MET A 202 10.03 -1.69 -0.12
N GLY A 203 10.99 -1.06 -0.78
CA GLY A 203 11.70 0.10 -0.25
C GLY A 203 12.62 0.74 -1.29
N ALA A 204 13.35 1.76 -0.85
CA ALA A 204 14.43 2.38 -1.62
C ALA A 204 15.78 1.69 -1.36
N ASP A 205 16.86 2.23 -1.93
CA ASP A 205 18.21 1.72 -1.75
C ASP A 205 18.64 1.65 -0.27
N GLY A 206 18.03 2.46 0.61
CA GLY A 206 18.23 2.37 2.05
C GLY A 206 17.85 1.01 2.66
N LEU A 207 16.80 0.35 2.15
CA LEU A 207 16.41 -1.01 2.56
C LEU A 207 17.47 -2.03 2.13
N ARG A 208 17.94 -1.94 0.87
CA ARG A 208 19.01 -2.79 0.33
C ARG A 208 20.29 -2.64 1.15
N SER A 209 20.74 -1.42 1.41
CA SER A 209 21.93 -1.13 2.21
C SER A 209 21.79 -1.65 3.64
N LYS A 210 20.61 -1.51 4.25
CA LYS A 210 20.34 -2.04 5.59
C LYS A 210 20.46 -3.56 5.63
N ILE A 211 19.81 -4.28 4.71
CA ILE A 211 19.86 -5.75 4.69
C ILE A 211 21.29 -6.22 4.44
N ASN A 212 21.98 -5.68 3.42
CA ASN A 212 23.35 -6.06 3.09
C ASN A 212 24.30 -5.89 4.28
N ARG A 213 24.27 -4.73 4.95
CA ARG A 213 25.06 -4.47 6.15
C ARG A 213 24.79 -5.50 7.26
N MET A 214 23.54 -5.88 7.45
CA MET A 214 23.16 -6.84 8.48
C MET A 214 23.58 -8.28 8.13
N LEU A 215 23.61 -8.62 6.83
CA LEU A 215 24.17 -9.88 6.33
C LEU A 215 25.68 -9.94 6.56
N GLU A 216 26.41 -8.86 6.23
CA GLU A 216 27.86 -8.75 6.46
C GLU A 216 28.20 -8.91 7.95
N HIS A 217 27.40 -8.32 8.84
CA HIS A 217 27.57 -8.47 10.28
C HIS A 217 27.00 -9.78 10.85
N GLN A 218 26.52 -10.69 10.02
CA GLN A 218 25.90 -11.96 10.43
C GLN A 218 24.79 -11.75 11.49
N LYS A 219 24.05 -10.64 11.40
CA LYS A 219 22.98 -10.34 12.34
C LYS A 219 21.88 -11.39 12.18
N VAL A 220 21.54 -12.03 13.29
CA VAL A 220 20.54 -13.12 13.34
C VAL A 220 19.25 -12.72 12.61
N GLY A 221 18.69 -13.65 11.83
CA GLY A 221 17.43 -13.49 11.10
C GLY A 221 17.54 -12.84 9.72
N TYR A 222 18.51 -11.96 9.45
CA TYR A 222 18.59 -11.28 8.15
C TYR A 222 18.92 -12.22 6.98
N ALA A 223 19.81 -13.20 7.19
CA ALA A 223 20.12 -14.21 6.16
C ALA A 223 18.88 -15.00 5.75
N GLU A 224 18.06 -15.39 6.73
CA GLU A 224 16.85 -16.15 6.47
C GLU A 224 15.75 -15.28 5.85
N ILE A 225 15.57 -14.03 6.30
CA ILE A 225 14.62 -13.11 5.67
C ILE A 225 15.01 -12.88 4.21
N PHE A 226 16.28 -12.59 3.94
CA PHE A 226 16.73 -12.38 2.57
C PHE A 226 16.50 -13.62 1.70
N SER A 227 16.78 -14.82 2.22
CA SER A 227 16.48 -16.09 1.55
C SER A 227 14.97 -16.27 1.28
N ARG A 228 14.12 -16.07 2.30
CA ARG A 228 12.65 -16.17 2.20
C ARG A 228 12.04 -15.23 1.17
N TYR A 229 12.61 -14.04 1.00
CA TYR A 229 12.17 -13.04 0.02
C TYR A 229 12.86 -13.18 -1.35
N GLY A 230 13.39 -14.37 -1.65
CA GLY A 230 13.89 -14.76 -2.97
C GLY A 230 15.38 -14.56 -3.20
N GLY A 231 16.14 -14.13 -2.18
CA GLY A 231 17.61 -14.03 -2.24
C GLY A 231 18.16 -12.99 -3.23
N LYS A 232 17.30 -12.13 -3.78
CA LYS A 232 17.67 -11.06 -4.72
C LYS A 232 16.74 -9.87 -4.60
N TYR A 233 17.28 -8.69 -4.89
CA TYR A 233 16.49 -7.46 -4.96
C TYR A 233 15.90 -7.28 -6.34
N SER A 234 14.56 -7.27 -6.43
CA SER A 234 13.87 -6.90 -7.66
C SER A 234 14.00 -5.40 -7.92
N ARG A 235 14.06 -5.04 -9.20
CA ARG A 235 14.18 -3.68 -9.70
C ARG A 235 13.56 -3.60 -11.09
N VAL A 236 12.88 -2.49 -11.40
CA VAL A 236 12.35 -2.19 -12.74
C VAL A 236 13.18 -1.11 -13.44
N THR A 237 13.79 -0.20 -12.67
CA THR A 237 14.61 0.88 -13.23
C THR A 237 15.90 0.31 -13.85
N PRO A 238 16.23 0.66 -15.11
CA PRO A 238 17.50 0.29 -15.74
C PRO A 238 18.73 0.77 -14.96
N ASP A 239 19.82 0.02 -15.07
CA ASP A 239 21.09 0.37 -14.40
C ASP A 239 21.89 1.43 -15.16
N HIS A 240 21.91 1.35 -16.50
CA HIS A 240 22.58 2.33 -17.35
C HIS A 240 21.92 3.70 -17.25
N GLU A 241 22.74 4.75 -17.14
CA GLU A 241 22.26 6.10 -16.83
C GLU A 241 21.31 6.66 -17.88
N GLU A 242 21.63 6.49 -19.16
CA GLU A 242 20.81 6.99 -20.26
C GLU A 242 19.47 6.25 -20.37
N ASP A 243 19.49 4.91 -20.28
CA ASP A 243 18.26 4.10 -20.27
C ASP A 243 17.37 4.45 -19.08
N ARG A 244 17.98 4.64 -17.90
CA ARG A 244 17.26 5.10 -16.70
C ARG A 244 16.64 6.47 -16.91
N ARG A 245 17.37 7.41 -17.53
CA ARG A 245 16.86 8.75 -17.82
C ARG A 245 15.64 8.66 -18.73
N GLN A 246 15.72 7.90 -19.82
CA GLN A 246 14.59 7.69 -20.74
C GLN A 246 13.41 7.03 -20.04
N PHE A 247 13.66 5.97 -19.28
CA PHE A 247 12.64 5.30 -18.46
C PHE A 247 11.88 6.31 -17.60
N LEU A 248 12.57 7.15 -16.81
CA LEU A 248 11.91 8.13 -15.93
C LEU A 248 11.08 9.17 -16.73
N LEU A 249 11.55 9.60 -17.89
CA LEU A 249 10.81 10.52 -18.76
C LEU A 249 9.54 9.88 -19.34
N GLU A 250 9.59 8.61 -19.71
CA GLU A 250 8.44 7.85 -20.19
C GLU A 250 7.40 7.63 -19.09
N GLN A 251 7.84 7.27 -17.87
CA GLN A 251 6.96 7.19 -16.69
C GLN A 251 6.22 8.53 -16.48
N ALA A 252 6.96 9.64 -16.50
CA ALA A 252 6.40 10.98 -16.34
C ALA A 252 5.42 11.35 -17.46
N ARG A 253 5.74 10.99 -18.71
CA ARG A 253 4.87 11.22 -19.87
C ARG A 253 3.56 10.46 -19.73
N ALA A 254 3.60 9.19 -19.35
CA ALA A 254 2.41 8.37 -19.14
C ALA A 254 1.51 8.97 -18.05
N VAL A 255 2.08 9.39 -16.92
CA VAL A 255 1.33 10.04 -15.83
C VAL A 255 0.74 11.38 -16.25
N ALA A 256 1.50 12.20 -16.96
CA ALA A 256 1.05 13.51 -17.40
C ALA A 256 -0.09 13.41 -18.43
N SER A 257 -0.01 12.45 -19.35
CA SER A 257 -0.98 12.29 -20.44
C SER A 257 -2.41 12.01 -19.96
N VAL A 258 -2.57 11.38 -18.78
CA VAL A 258 -3.90 11.06 -18.23
C VAL A 258 -4.41 12.08 -17.21
N ASN A 259 -3.56 12.98 -16.73
CA ASN A 259 -3.86 13.90 -15.63
C ASN A 259 -3.86 15.38 -16.02
N ALA A 260 -3.12 15.77 -17.06
CA ALA A 260 -3.01 17.16 -17.49
C ALA A 260 -4.33 17.65 -18.13
N PRO A 261 -4.67 18.94 -18.01
CA PRO A 261 -5.79 19.54 -18.73
C PRO A 261 -5.68 19.35 -20.25
N SER A 262 -6.83 19.27 -20.94
CA SER A 262 -6.86 19.17 -22.39
C SER A 262 -6.11 20.35 -23.05
N GLY A 263 -5.34 20.07 -24.11
CA GLY A 263 -4.54 21.08 -24.81
C GLY A 263 -3.19 21.43 -24.17
N THR A 264 -2.83 20.81 -23.03
CA THR A 264 -1.54 21.05 -22.38
C THR A 264 -0.38 20.39 -23.13
N ASP A 265 0.77 21.08 -23.28
CA ASP A 265 2.01 20.46 -23.77
C ASP A 265 2.60 19.49 -22.72
N ILE A 266 2.32 18.20 -22.90
CA ILE A 266 2.85 17.11 -22.08
C ILE A 266 4.38 17.09 -22.09
N GLY A 267 5.00 17.39 -23.23
CA GLY A 267 6.45 17.46 -23.36
C GLY A 267 7.07 18.53 -22.47
N GLN A 268 6.40 19.68 -22.31
CA GLN A 268 6.84 20.73 -21.40
C GLN A 268 6.78 20.27 -19.93
N ILE A 269 5.71 19.58 -19.53
CA ILE A 269 5.60 19.01 -18.16
C ILE A 269 6.73 18.02 -17.91
N VAL A 270 7.00 17.12 -18.86
CA VAL A 270 8.04 16.10 -18.75
C VAL A 270 9.44 16.74 -18.65
N ARG A 271 9.73 17.76 -19.46
CA ARG A 271 11.00 18.51 -19.39
C ARG A 271 11.16 19.23 -18.05
N LYS A 272 10.12 19.91 -17.56
CA LYS A 272 10.14 20.62 -16.26
C LYS A 272 10.25 19.65 -15.07
N SER A 273 9.65 18.47 -15.16
CA SER A 273 9.68 17.49 -14.09
C SER A 273 11.00 16.71 -14.03
N GLY A 274 11.72 16.62 -15.15
CA GLY A 274 12.93 15.81 -15.27
C GLY A 274 12.68 14.31 -15.03
N GLY A 275 11.47 13.83 -15.32
CA GLY A 275 11.07 12.44 -15.07
C GLY A 275 10.55 12.15 -13.66
N GLY A 276 10.60 13.12 -12.74
CA GLY A 276 10.14 12.93 -11.37
C GLY A 276 8.62 13.03 -11.22
N LEU A 277 7.94 11.96 -10.81
CA LEU A 277 6.48 11.91 -10.73
C LEU A 277 5.86 12.92 -9.74
N ARG A 278 6.51 13.15 -8.59
CA ARG A 278 6.11 14.22 -7.65
C ARG A 278 6.11 15.60 -8.29
N ARG A 279 7.08 15.89 -9.16
CA ARG A 279 7.13 17.18 -9.89
C ARG A 279 6.07 17.25 -10.98
N VAL A 280 5.77 16.13 -11.66
CA VAL A 280 4.62 16.06 -12.58
C VAL A 280 3.32 16.45 -11.88
N TYR A 281 3.08 15.94 -10.67
CA TYR A 281 1.93 16.34 -9.86
C TYR A 281 1.91 17.85 -9.60
N THR A 282 3.02 18.42 -9.15
CA THR A 282 3.13 19.86 -8.88
C THR A 282 2.87 20.71 -10.13
N GLU A 283 3.40 20.33 -11.28
CA GLU A 283 3.19 21.09 -12.52
C GLU A 283 1.72 21.02 -12.98
N ILE A 284 1.08 19.86 -12.89
CA ILE A 284 -0.35 19.71 -13.23
C ILE A 284 -1.24 20.45 -12.25
N GLU A 285 -0.90 20.42 -10.96
CA GLU A 285 -1.65 21.16 -9.93
C GLU A 285 -1.62 22.67 -10.17
N LYS A 286 -0.47 23.23 -10.57
CA LYS A 286 -0.37 24.66 -10.96
C LYS A 286 -1.28 25.00 -12.12
N LEU A 287 -1.34 24.14 -13.13
CA LEU A 287 -2.19 24.35 -14.32
C LEU A 287 -3.68 24.31 -13.95
N LYS A 288 -4.10 23.33 -13.14
CA LYS A 288 -5.51 23.19 -12.71
C LYS A 288 -5.97 24.28 -11.74
N LYS A 289 -5.06 24.91 -11.00
CA LYS A 289 -5.38 26.03 -10.08
C LYS A 289 -5.32 27.40 -10.77
N GLY A 290 -4.58 27.51 -11.87
CA GLY A 290 -4.47 28.73 -12.67
C GLY A 290 -5.50 28.83 -13.80
N SER A 291 -6.22 27.74 -14.08
CA SER A 291 -7.38 27.66 -14.99
C SER A 291 -8.69 27.87 -14.26
#